data_AF-A0A068WCD4-F1
#
_entry.id   AF-A0A068WCD4-F1
#
_cell.length_a   1.000
_cell.length_b   1.000
_cell.length_c   1.000
_cell.angle_alpha   90.00
_cell.angle_beta   90.00
_cell.angle_gamma   90.00
#
_symmetry.space_group_name_H-M   'P 1'
#
loop_
_entity.id
_entity.type
_entity.pdbx_description
1 polymer ?
#
loop_
_entity_poly.entity_id
_entity_poly.type
_entity_poly.pdbx_seq_one_letter_code
_entity_poly.pdbx_strand_id
1 'polypeptide(L)'
;MSARASQSSGNTGVLRRRLEDKAELKRKCELLLKIYEEDRVKSTRDATRRYKAAGRAALEAWLEYAAEPKPDPSDLLRSAGFGPEALDLEPSDQ
;
A
#
# COMPACT_ATOMS: atom_id res chain seq x y z
N MET A 1 -46.29 29.12 -22.20
CA MET A 1 -45.43 27.97 -22.53
C MET A 1 -43.98 28.29 -22.17
N SER A 2 -43.47 27.90 -20.99
CA SER A 2 -42.02 27.92 -20.71
C SER A 2 -41.71 27.18 -19.40
N ALA A 3 -41.63 25.84 -19.45
CA ALA A 3 -41.13 25.01 -18.34
C ALA A 3 -40.23 23.86 -18.82
N ARG A 4 -40.14 23.64 -20.14
CA ARG A 4 -39.50 22.45 -20.74
C ARG A 4 -37.99 22.62 -20.96
N ALA A 5 -37.51 23.87 -21.08
CA ALA A 5 -36.09 24.16 -21.33
C ALA A 5 -35.22 24.01 -20.07
N SER A 6 -35.73 24.41 -18.90
CA SER A 6 -34.97 24.37 -17.63
C SER A 6 -34.76 22.95 -17.09
N GLN A 7 -35.66 22.01 -17.39
CA GLN A 7 -35.50 20.60 -17.01
C GLN A 7 -34.50 19.84 -17.91
N SER A 8 -34.33 20.27 -19.16
CA SER A 8 -33.45 19.61 -20.14
C SER A 8 -31.95 19.78 -19.82
N SER A 9 -31.53 20.97 -19.36
CA SER A 9 -30.15 21.27 -19.00
C SER A 9 -29.68 20.55 -17.72
N GLY A 10 -30.53 20.45 -16.69
CA GLY A 10 -30.22 19.68 -15.49
C GLY A 10 -30.08 18.17 -15.76
N ASN A 11 -30.93 17.63 -16.63
CA ASN A 11 -30.90 16.19 -16.97
C ASN A 11 -29.64 15.80 -17.77
N THR A 12 -29.15 16.68 -18.64
CA THR A 12 -27.91 16.45 -19.41
C THR A 12 -26.65 16.52 -18.53
N GLY A 13 -26.61 17.39 -17.52
CA GLY A 13 -25.55 17.42 -16.51
C GLY A 13 -25.48 16.13 -15.67
N VAL A 14 -26.64 15.62 -15.23
CA VAL A 14 -26.73 14.35 -14.49
C VAL A 14 -26.27 13.17 -15.33
N LEU A 15 -26.69 13.10 -16.59
CA LEU A 15 -26.28 12.04 -17.52
C LEU A 15 -24.77 12.07 -17.81
N ARG A 16 -24.18 13.26 -17.96
CA ARG A 16 -22.73 13.41 -18.13
C ARG A 16 -21.97 12.88 -16.92
N ARG A 17 -22.37 13.29 -15.72
CA ARG A 17 -21.73 12.84 -14.47
C ARG A 17 -21.79 11.31 -14.32
N ARG A 18 -22.96 10.71 -14.60
CA ARG A 18 -23.11 9.24 -14.61
C ARG A 18 -22.21 8.55 -15.62
N LEU A 19 -21.95 9.17 -16.76
CA LEU A 19 -21.06 8.63 -17.80
C LEU A 19 -19.59 8.71 -17.37
N GLU A 20 -19.20 9.80 -16.71
CA GLU A 20 -17.88 9.95 -16.09
C GLU A 20 -17.67 8.93 -14.97
N ASP A 21 -18.64 8.78 -14.07
CA ASP A 21 -18.61 7.78 -12.98
C ASP A 21 -18.47 6.36 -13.54
N LYS A 22 -19.22 6.03 -14.61
CA LYS A 22 -19.15 4.72 -15.27
C LYS A 22 -17.78 4.50 -15.93
N ALA A 23 -17.21 5.53 -16.54
CA ALA A 23 -15.88 5.45 -17.16
C ALA A 23 -14.79 5.24 -16.10
N GLU A 24 -14.87 5.95 -14.97
CA GLU A 24 -13.95 5.77 -13.84
C GLU A 24 -14.07 4.36 -13.24
N LEU A 25 -15.31 3.88 -13.02
CA LEU A 25 -15.54 2.54 -12.50
C LEU A 25 -14.94 1.48 -13.43
N LYS A 26 -15.14 1.61 -14.74
CA LYS A 26 -14.54 0.70 -15.72
C LYS A 26 -13.02 0.66 -15.61
N ARG A 27 -12.35 1.83 -15.54
CA ARG A 27 -10.88 1.91 -15.38
C ARG A 27 -10.40 1.24 -14.11
N LYS A 28 -11.11 1.45 -12.99
CA LYS A 28 -10.78 0.80 -11.70
C LYS A 28 -10.93 -0.72 -11.80
N CYS A 29 -11.99 -1.22 -12.41
CA CYS A 29 -12.19 -2.66 -12.61
C CYS A 29 -11.13 -3.27 -13.52
N GLU A 30 -10.76 -2.62 -14.63
CA GLU A 30 -9.68 -3.07 -15.51
C GLU A 30 -8.33 -3.12 -14.79
N LEU A 31 -8.04 -2.12 -13.95
CA LEU A 31 -6.83 -2.12 -13.13
C LEU A 31 -6.83 -3.27 -12.10
N LEU A 32 -7.95 -3.52 -11.42
CA LEU A 32 -8.08 -4.61 -10.47
C LEU A 32 -7.93 -5.97 -11.13
N LEU A 33 -8.52 -6.15 -12.32
CA LEU A 33 -8.37 -7.37 -13.10
C LEU A 33 -6.89 -7.59 -13.45
N LYS A 34 -6.20 -6.56 -13.94
CA LYS A 34 -4.76 -6.64 -14.23
C LYS A 34 -3.92 -6.99 -13.00
N ILE A 35 -4.21 -6.38 -11.85
CA ILE A 35 -3.52 -6.68 -10.58
C ILE A 35 -3.70 -8.16 -10.20
N TYR A 36 -4.89 -8.70 -10.43
CA TYR A 36 -5.22 -10.10 -10.15
C TYR A 36 -4.54 -11.07 -11.13
N GLU A 37 -4.67 -10.82 -12.44
CA GLU A 37 -4.09 -11.65 -13.50
C GLU A 37 -2.56 -11.74 -13.40
N GLU A 38 -1.91 -10.65 -13.01
CA GLU A 38 -0.45 -10.58 -12.83
C GLU A 38 0.00 -11.08 -11.43
N ASP A 39 -0.91 -11.61 -10.60
CA ASP A 39 -0.65 -12.07 -9.22
C ASP A 39 0.15 -11.06 -8.37
N ARG A 40 -0.04 -9.75 -8.63
CA ARG A 40 0.85 -8.69 -8.13
C ARG A 40 0.84 -8.57 -6.62
N VAL A 41 -0.31 -8.79 -5.99
CA VAL A 41 -0.45 -8.73 -4.53
C VAL A 41 0.38 -9.83 -3.88
N LYS A 42 0.26 -11.07 -4.36
CA LYS A 42 1.00 -12.21 -3.82
C LYS A 42 2.50 -12.07 -4.09
N SER A 43 2.88 -11.70 -5.32
CA SER A 43 4.29 -11.46 -5.68
C SER A 43 4.94 -10.40 -4.78
N THR A 44 4.25 -9.27 -4.56
CA THR A 44 4.72 -8.20 -3.66
C THR A 44 4.84 -8.72 -2.22
N ARG A 45 3.82 -9.42 -1.72
CA ARG A 45 3.83 -10.00 -0.37
C ARG A 45 4.98 -10.99 -0.16
N ASP A 46 5.22 -11.86 -1.12
CA ASP A 46 6.28 -12.86 -1.06
C ASP A 46 7.67 -12.22 -1.17
N ALA A 47 7.81 -11.16 -1.97
CA ALA A 47 9.02 -10.34 -2.00
C ALA A 47 9.26 -9.64 -0.65
N THR A 48 8.24 -8.97 -0.10
CA THR A 48 8.32 -8.33 1.22
C THR A 48 8.73 -9.34 2.30
N ARG A 49 8.11 -10.53 2.34
CA ARG A 49 8.48 -11.58 3.30
C ARG A 49 9.96 -11.98 3.19
N ARG A 50 10.47 -12.16 1.96
CA ARG A 50 11.88 -12.50 1.72
C ARG A 50 12.82 -11.38 2.17
N TYR A 51 12.53 -10.14 1.83
CA TYR A 51 13.35 -9.00 2.23
C TYR A 51 13.32 -8.76 3.74
N LYS A 52 12.16 -8.92 4.40
CA LYS A 52 12.07 -8.86 5.87
C LYS A 52 12.94 -9.93 6.53
N ALA A 53 12.87 -11.17 6.07
CA ALA A 53 13.69 -12.25 6.59
C ALA A 53 15.19 -11.98 6.40
N ALA A 54 15.59 -11.51 5.22
CA ALA A 54 16.98 -11.14 4.94
C ALA A 54 17.45 -9.95 5.80
N GLY A 55 16.60 -8.94 6.00
CA GLY A 55 16.89 -7.81 6.86
C GLY A 55 17.09 -8.22 8.32
N ARG A 56 16.24 -9.11 8.85
CA ARG A 56 16.42 -9.67 10.21
C ARG A 56 17.71 -10.46 10.34
N ALA A 57 18.02 -11.33 9.38
CA ALA A 57 19.27 -12.10 9.40
C ALA A 57 20.51 -11.18 9.35
N ALA A 58 20.47 -10.10 8.54
CA ALA A 58 21.55 -9.13 8.49
C ALA A 58 21.69 -8.34 9.80
N LEU A 59 20.57 -8.00 10.44
CA LEU A 59 20.56 -7.33 11.73
C LEU A 59 21.11 -8.22 12.84
N GLU A 60 20.70 -9.48 12.90
CA GLU A 60 21.23 -10.49 13.82
C GLU A 60 22.75 -10.66 13.63
N ALA A 61 23.20 -10.86 12.40
CA ALA A 61 24.63 -10.99 12.08
C ALA A 61 25.41 -9.74 12.51
N TRP A 62 24.87 -8.54 12.30
CA TRP A 62 25.53 -7.31 12.74
C TRP A 62 25.62 -7.23 14.28
N LEU A 63 24.57 -7.63 15.00
CA LEU A 63 24.52 -7.65 16.46
C LEU A 63 25.44 -8.70 17.08
N GLU A 64 25.79 -9.77 16.36
CA GLU A 64 26.81 -10.72 16.79
C GLU A 64 28.20 -10.09 16.89
N TYR A 65 28.51 -9.11 16.03
CA TYR A 65 29.79 -8.40 16.01
C TYR A 65 29.77 -7.09 16.82
N ALA A 66 28.62 -6.68 17.37
CA ALA A 66 28.51 -5.46 18.16
C ALA A 66 29.23 -5.60 19.51
N ALA A 67 29.88 -4.53 19.95
CA ALA A 67 30.49 -4.48 21.28
C ALA A 67 29.40 -4.47 22.38
N GLU A 68 29.70 -5.04 23.54
CA GLU A 68 28.78 -5.05 24.68
C GLU A 68 28.74 -3.66 25.37
N PRO A 69 27.56 -3.17 25.78
CA PRO A 69 26.25 -3.80 25.64
C PRO A 69 25.72 -3.72 24.20
N LYS A 70 25.13 -4.81 23.70
CA LYS A 70 24.50 -4.84 22.37
C LYS A 70 23.42 -3.75 22.26
N PRO A 71 23.38 -2.99 21.15
CA PRO A 71 22.37 -1.96 20.94
C PRO A 71 20.99 -2.59 20.69
N ASP A 72 19.94 -1.85 21.04
CA ASP A 72 18.56 -2.25 20.74
C ASP A 72 18.35 -2.31 19.21
N PRO A 73 17.92 -3.46 18.66
CA PRO A 73 17.65 -3.62 17.23
C PRO A 73 16.65 -2.58 16.67
N SER A 74 15.65 -2.17 17.47
CA SER A 74 14.65 -1.19 17.05
C SER A 74 15.23 0.21 16.91
N ASP A 75 16.05 0.63 17.87
CA ASP A 75 16.78 1.91 17.79
C ASP A 75 17.77 1.93 16.64
N LEU A 76 18.42 0.80 16.34
CA LEU A 76 19.30 0.69 15.19
C LEU A 76 18.55 0.91 13.87
N LEU A 77 17.38 0.30 13.70
CA LEU A 77 16.54 0.55 12.51
C LEU A 77 16.11 2.01 12.41
N ARG A 78 15.69 2.62 13.52
CA ARG A 78 15.32 4.04 13.56
C ARG A 78 16.50 4.92 13.15
N SER A 79 17.71 4.61 13.61
CA SER A 79 18.93 5.34 13.25
C SER A 79 19.27 5.24 11.75
N ALA A 80 18.88 4.14 11.11
CA ALA A 80 19.03 3.92 9.67
C ALA A 80 17.86 4.52 8.84
N GLY A 81 16.90 5.19 9.49
CA GLY A 81 15.74 5.82 8.84
C GLY A 81 14.57 4.87 8.59
N PHE A 82 14.55 3.68 9.20
CA PHE A 82 13.46 2.71 9.08
C PHE A 82 12.64 2.63 10.38
N GLY A 83 11.33 2.46 10.24
CA GLY A 83 10.48 2.07 11.35
C GLY A 83 10.75 0.62 11.78
N PRO A 84 10.74 0.26 13.08
CA PRO A 84 10.91 -1.12 13.55
C PRO A 84 9.92 -2.12 12.94
N GLU A 85 8.70 -1.68 12.63
CA GLU A 85 7.65 -2.45 11.93
C GLU A 85 8.08 -2.93 10.53
N ALA A 86 9.09 -2.28 9.93
CA ALA A 86 9.64 -2.71 8.65
C ALA A 86 10.24 -4.12 8.73
N LEU A 87 10.75 -4.54 9.89
CA LEU A 87 11.27 -5.89 10.13
C LEU A 87 10.45 -6.70 11.15
N ASP A 88 9.23 -6.25 11.47
CA ASP A 88 8.36 -6.85 12.48
C ASP A 88 8.98 -6.85 13.90
N LEU A 89 9.69 -5.77 14.26
CA LEU A 89 10.33 -5.60 15.58
C LEU A 89 9.49 -4.80 16.59
N GLU A 90 8.23 -4.51 16.27
CA GLU A 90 7.31 -3.88 17.21
C GLU A 90 7.28 -4.67 18.53
N PRO A 91 7.17 -4.00 19.69
CA PRO A 91 6.75 -4.68 20.91
C PRO A 91 5.41 -5.35 20.60
N SER A 92 5.25 -6.63 20.92
CA SER A 92 3.91 -7.23 20.96
C SER A 92 3.11 -6.48 22.02
N ASP A 93 2.42 -5.42 21.61
CA ASP A 93 1.40 -4.78 22.42
C ASP A 93 0.31 -5.84 22.63
N GLN A 94 0.33 -6.43 23.84
CA GLN A 94 -0.81 -7.16 24.41
C GLN A 94 -1.93 -6.19 24.78
#